data_AF-A0A8J7AD10-F1
#
_entry.id   AF-A0A8J7AD10-F1
#
_cell.length_a   1.000
_cell.length_b   1.000
_cell.length_c   1.000
_cell.angle_alpha   90.00
_cell.angle_beta   90.00
_cell.angle_gamma   90.00
#
_symmetry.space_group_name_H-M   'P 1'
#
loop_
_entity.id
_entity.type
_entity.pdbx_description
1 polymer ?
#
loop_
_entity_poly.entity_id
_entity_poly.type
_entity_poly.pdbx_seq_one_letter_code
_entity_poly.pdbx_strand_id
1 'polypeptide(L)'
;MAFIKVDNMIINTTYIAAVRLEGQDTFGEEKVSLLIAIPTFPLNQQEKTSTTSTNFYQYEWVEFHGFAAIALQDYFSSFNNVVDLMPQNNRRVLSNAKECLGS
;
A
#
# COMPACT_ATOMS: atom_id res chain seq x y z
N MET A 1 -16.17 -4.19 2.32
CA MET A 1 -15.13 -3.47 3.09
C MET A 1 -13.97 -4.43 3.29
N ALA A 2 -12.77 -4.05 2.86
CA ALA A 2 -11.56 -4.88 2.97
C ALA A 2 -10.48 -4.15 3.76
N PHE A 3 -9.61 -4.90 4.41
CA PHE A 3 -8.48 -4.38 5.16
C PHE A 3 -7.20 -5.00 4.63
N ILE A 4 -6.20 -4.16 4.45
CA ILE A 4 -4.85 -4.53 4.06
C ILE A 4 -3.98 -4.34 5.31
N LYS A 5 -3.32 -5.42 5.77
CA LYS A 5 -2.35 -5.33 6.88
C LYS A 5 -0.95 -5.29 6.30
N VAL A 6 -0.23 -4.19 6.46
CA VAL A 6 1.15 -4.04 5.98
C VAL A 6 2.01 -3.64 7.16
N ASP A 7 3.03 -4.44 7.47
CA ASP A 7 3.87 -4.27 8.65
C ASP A 7 3.04 -4.11 9.94
N ASN A 8 3.18 -2.96 10.60
CA ASN A 8 2.47 -2.59 11.82
C ASN A 8 1.22 -1.72 11.56
N MET A 9 0.76 -1.62 10.32
CA MET A 9 -0.38 -0.80 9.90
C MET A 9 -1.53 -1.66 9.37
N ILE A 10 -2.76 -1.21 9.61
CA ILE A 10 -3.97 -1.76 9.01
C ILE A 10 -4.64 -0.64 8.21
N ILE A 11 -4.74 -0.83 6.90
CA ILE A 11 -5.31 0.12 5.96
C ILE A 11 -6.70 -0.35 5.59
N ASN A 12 -7.72 0.46 5.87
CA ASN A 12 -9.06 0.23 5.35
C ASN A 12 -9.10 0.72 3.90
N THR A 13 -9.37 -0.20 2.97
CA THR A 13 -9.33 0.10 1.53
C THR A 13 -10.38 1.11 1.08
N THR A 14 -11.41 1.33 1.89
CA THR A 14 -12.46 2.34 1.64
C THR A 14 -11.89 3.77 1.64
N TYR A 15 -10.78 4.00 2.34
CA TYR A 15 -10.12 5.31 2.40
C TYR A 15 -8.98 5.45 1.40
N ILE A 16 -8.71 4.45 0.57
CA ILE A 16 -7.71 4.58 -0.49
C ILE A 16 -8.37 5.29 -1.68
N ALA A 17 -7.93 6.51 -1.96
CA ALA A 17 -8.42 7.31 -3.07
C ALA A 17 -7.69 7.02 -4.38
N ALA A 18 -6.40 6.67 -4.30
CA ALA A 18 -5.57 6.33 -5.45
C ALA A 18 -4.39 5.45 -5.04
N VAL A 19 -3.85 4.72 -6.02
CA VAL A 19 -2.63 3.91 -5.90
C VAL A 19 -1.69 4.30 -7.01
N ARG A 20 -0.41 4.47 -6.69
CA ARG A 20 0.66 4.74 -7.65
C ARG A 20 1.68 3.60 -7.58
N LEU A 21 1.74 2.80 -8.64
CA LEU A 21 2.73 1.73 -8.81
C LEU A 21 3.96 2.33 -9.48
N GLU A 22 4.95 2.73 -8.67
CA GLU A 22 6.11 3.50 -9.14
C GLU A 22 7.24 2.61 -9.69
N GLY A 23 7.21 1.30 -9.41
CA GLY A 23 8.29 0.38 -9.77
C GLY A 23 9.48 0.57 -8.84
N GLN A 24 10.70 0.53 -9.37
CA GLN A 24 11.91 0.65 -8.54
C GLN A 24 12.35 2.10 -8.35
N ASP A 25 12.81 2.42 -7.14
CA ASP A 25 13.44 3.69 -6.81
C ASP A 25 14.90 3.76 -7.31
N THR A 26 15.58 4.87 -7.01
CA THR A 26 16.97 5.09 -7.43
C THR A 26 17.98 4.11 -6.83
N PHE A 27 17.59 3.39 -5.78
CA PHE A 27 18.40 2.37 -5.11
C PHE A 27 18.02 0.95 -5.55
N GLY A 28 17.04 0.81 -6.44
CA GLY A 28 16.54 -0.48 -6.93
C GLY A 28 15.50 -1.14 -6.02
N GLU A 29 14.98 -0.43 -5.02
CA GLU A 29 13.91 -0.94 -4.16
C GLU A 29 12.54 -0.65 -4.78
N GLU A 30 11.64 -1.65 -4.79
CA GLU A 30 10.26 -1.44 -5.24
C GLU A 30 9.55 -0.39 -4.37
N LYS A 31 8.73 0.44 -5.02
CA LYS A 31 8.07 1.60 -4.45
C LYS A 31 6.63 1.69 -4.90
N VAL A 32 5.73 1.87 -3.93
CA VAL A 32 4.30 2.10 -4.14
C VAL A 32 3.84 3.23 -3.23
N SER A 33 3.00 4.11 -3.76
CA SER A 33 2.38 5.17 -2.97
C SER A 33 0.86 5.00 -2.95
N LEU A 34 0.27 5.15 -1.77
CA LEU A 34 -1.18 5.13 -1.57
C LEU A 34 -1.66 6.52 -1.19
N LEU A 35 -2.69 7.02 -1.86
CA LEU A 35 -3.36 8.25 -1.48
C LEU A 35 -4.48 7.92 -0.50
N ILE A 36 -4.32 8.31 0.76
CA ILE A 36 -5.30 8.05 1.82
C ILE A 36 -6.19 9.27 2.01
N ALA A 37 -7.50 9.06 1.96
CA ALA A 37 -8.52 10.04 2.29
C ALA A 37 -8.85 9.95 3.79
N ILE A 38 -8.35 10.90 4.55
CA ILE A 38 -8.53 11.01 5.99
C ILE A 38 -9.76 11.90 6.26
N PRO A 39 -10.85 11.37 6.82
CA PRO A 39 -12.02 12.18 7.15
C PRO A 39 -11.63 13.30 8.14
N THR A 40 -11.93 14.54 7.80
CA THR A 40 -11.60 15.72 8.64
C THR A 40 -12.71 16.09 9.61
N PHE A 41 -13.77 15.28 9.71
CA PHE A 41 -14.87 15.55 10.63
C PHE A 41 -14.36 15.60 12.07
N PRO A 42 -14.69 16.65 12.85
CA PRO A 42 -14.57 16.55 14.29
C PRO A 42 -15.50 15.42 14.75
N LEU A 43 -14.97 14.48 15.55
CA LEU A 43 -15.68 13.31 16.09
C LEU A 43 -16.98 13.67 16.86
N ASN A 44 -17.31 14.96 17.04
CA ASN A 44 -18.41 15.48 17.83
C ASN A 44 -19.01 16.79 17.27
N GLN A 45 -19.49 16.86 16.03
CA GLN A 45 -20.35 17.99 15.61
C GLN A 45 -21.58 17.55 14.82
N GLN A 46 -22.56 17.07 15.58
CA GLN A 46 -23.94 17.49 15.34
C GLN A 46 -23.98 19.02 15.59
N GLU A 47 -24.51 19.79 14.64
CA GLU A 47 -24.61 21.27 14.63
C GLU A 47 -23.33 22.05 14.29
N LYS A 48 -23.21 22.45 13.02
CA LYS A 48 -23.09 23.87 12.63
C LYS A 48 -23.25 24.03 11.13
N THR A 49 -24.43 24.52 10.75
CA THR A 49 -24.72 25.19 9.49
C THR A 49 -23.90 26.48 9.40
N SER A 50 -23.03 26.60 8.40
CA SER A 50 -22.85 27.79 7.55
C SER A 50 -21.54 27.75 6.75
N THR A 51 -21.72 27.78 5.43
CA THR A 51 -20.88 28.43 4.41
C THR A 51 -19.40 28.03 4.22
N THR A 52 -19.10 27.80 2.93
CA THR A 52 -17.82 27.83 2.22
C THR A 52 -16.89 26.61 2.30
N SER A 53 -17.04 25.74 1.29
CA SER A 53 -16.08 24.75 0.76
C SER A 53 -15.15 24.06 1.78
N THR A 54 -15.64 23.01 2.43
CA THR A 54 -14.81 22.17 3.28
C THR A 54 -14.73 20.78 2.68
N ASN A 55 -13.60 20.48 2.02
CA ASN A 55 -13.27 19.12 1.62
C ASN A 55 -13.37 18.23 2.86
N PHE A 56 -14.36 17.33 2.87
CA PHE A 56 -14.64 16.41 3.97
C PHE A 56 -13.49 15.43 4.25
N TYR A 57 -12.49 15.43 3.37
CA TYR A 57 -11.32 14.57 3.44
C TYR A 57 -10.05 15.41 3.23
N GLN A 58 -9.07 15.16 4.08
CA GLN A 58 -7.68 15.49 3.84
C GLN A 58 -7.05 14.32 3.09
N TYR A 59 -6.25 14.60 2.06
CA TYR A 59 -5.58 13.57 1.29
C TYR A 59 -4.09 13.57 1.60
N GLU A 60 -3.52 12.40 1.87
CA GLU A 60 -2.10 12.22 2.17
C GLU A 60 -1.53 11.05 1.37
N TRP A 61 -0.38 11.26 0.73
CA TRP A 61 0.37 10.19 0.08
C TRP A 61 1.24 9.49 1.13
N VAL A 62 1.05 8.18 1.25
CA VAL A 62 1.89 7.32 2.08
C VAL A 62 2.72 6.44 1.16
N GLU A 63 4.03 6.51 1.31
CA GLU A 63 4.99 5.75 0.52
C GLU A 63 5.37 4.46 1.22
N PHE A 64 5.41 3.37 0.45
CA PHE A 64 5.84 2.04 0.87
C PHE A 64 7.03 1.62 0.00
N HIS A 65 7.98 0.94 0.62
CA HIS A 65 9.20 0.46 -0.03
C HIS A 65 9.43 -1.03 0.26
N GLY A 66 10.27 -1.67 -0.56
CA GLY A 66 10.73 -3.04 -0.33
C GLY A 66 9.58 -4.07 -0.33
N PHE A 67 9.56 -4.97 0.65
CA PHE A 67 8.57 -6.06 0.72
C PHE A 67 7.12 -5.57 0.79
N ALA A 68 6.87 -4.47 1.50
CA ALA A 68 5.55 -3.86 1.57
C ALA A 68 5.08 -3.36 0.20
N ALA A 69 5.96 -2.72 -0.56
CA ALA A 69 5.66 -2.22 -1.90
C ALA A 69 5.35 -3.35 -2.88
N ILE A 70 6.17 -4.42 -2.88
CA ILE A 70 5.94 -5.62 -3.70
C ILE A 70 4.56 -6.20 -3.42
N ALA A 71 4.26 -6.41 -2.13
CA ALA A 71 3.03 -7.07 -1.73
C ALA A 71 1.78 -6.21 -2.06
N LEU A 72 1.89 -4.88 -1.91
CA LEU A 72 0.84 -3.95 -2.34
C LEU A 72 0.68 -3.91 -3.86
N GLN A 73 1.78 -3.96 -4.62
CA GLN A 73 1.76 -4.02 -6.08
C GLN A 73 1.05 -5.29 -6.56
N ASP A 74 1.37 -6.44 -5.97
CA ASP A 74 0.71 -7.72 -6.26
C ASP A 74 -0.79 -7.65 -5.92
N TYR A 75 -1.14 -7.05 -4.78
CA TYR A 75 -2.55 -6.87 -4.37
C TYR A 75 -3.35 -6.00 -5.35
N PHE A 76 -2.79 -4.88 -5.82
CA PHE A 76 -3.51 -3.96 -6.70
C PHE A 76 -3.45 -4.33 -8.19
N SER A 77 -2.50 -5.19 -8.59
CA SER A 77 -2.39 -5.69 -9.96
C SER A 77 -3.11 -7.02 -10.18
N SER A 78 -3.42 -7.77 -9.12
CA SER A 78 -4.18 -9.02 -9.21
C SER A 78 -5.66 -8.78 -9.52
N PHE A 79 -6.24 -9.68 -10.31
CA PHE A 79 -7.69 -9.73 -10.55
C PHE A 79 -8.47 -10.43 -9.43
N ASN A 80 -7.79 -11.10 -8.48
CA ASN A 80 -8.39 -11.89 -7.40
C ASN A 80 -7.72 -11.52 -6.06
N ASN A 81 -8.20 -10.48 -5.38
CA ASN A 81 -7.49 -9.84 -4.27
C ASN A 81 -7.62 -10.57 -2.93
N VAL A 82 -6.96 -11.73 -2.81
CA VAL A 82 -6.65 -12.40 -1.53
C VAL A 82 -5.14 -12.59 -1.45
N VAL A 83 -4.42 -11.53 -1.08
CA VAL A 83 -2.98 -11.58 -0.76
C VAL A 83 -2.84 -11.38 0.74
N ASP A 84 -2.27 -12.35 1.45
CA ASP A 84 -1.90 -12.19 2.86
C ASP A 84 -0.58 -11.42 2.90
N LEU A 85 -0.65 -10.19 3.39
CA LEU A 85 0.46 -9.22 3.40
C LEU A 85 1.28 -9.30 4.71
N MET A 86 0.98 -10.27 5.58
CA MET A 86 1.82 -10.59 6.74
C MET A 86 3.20 -11.11 6.32
N PRO A 87 4.25 -10.92 7.14
CA PRO A 87 5.58 -11.38 6.80
C PRO A 87 5.57 -12.90 6.80
N GLN A 88 5.61 -13.50 5.61
CA GLN A 88 6.08 -14.87 5.41
C GLN A 88 7.58 -14.89 5.74
N ASN A 89 7.90 -14.80 7.02
CA ASN A 89 9.20 -15.20 7.51
C ASN A 89 9.26 -16.73 7.35
N ASN A 90 9.64 -17.21 6.17
CA ASN A 90 10.65 -18.27 5.97
C ASN A 90 10.76 -18.80 4.53
N ARG A 91 12.04 -18.94 4.13
CA ARG A 91 12.66 -19.89 3.16
C ARG A 91 12.61 -19.52 1.65
N ARG A 92 13.67 -18.96 1.06
CA ARG A 92 15.01 -19.52 0.66
C ARG A 92 14.97 -20.73 -0.29
N VAL A 93 15.77 -20.59 -1.36
CA VAL A 93 16.46 -21.56 -2.26
C VAL A 93 15.67 -22.11 -3.45
N LEU A 94 16.01 -21.63 -4.67
CA LEU A 94 16.64 -22.39 -5.76
C LEU A 94 16.56 -21.63 -7.10
N SER A 95 17.49 -20.71 -7.36
CA SER A 95 17.84 -20.35 -8.74
C SER A 95 19.32 -19.95 -8.87
N ASN A 96 20.21 -20.75 -8.28
CA ASN A 96 21.57 -20.90 -8.79
C ASN A 96 21.70 -22.32 -9.33
N ALA A 97 20.94 -22.60 -10.38
CA ALA A 97 21.06 -23.81 -11.18
C ALA A 97 21.05 -23.41 -12.66
N LYS A 98 22.10 -22.70 -13.09
CA LYS A 98 22.76 -22.84 -14.39
C LYS A 98 23.89 -21.81 -14.53
N GLU A 99 25.00 -22.27 -15.11
CA GLU A 99 26.23 -21.55 -15.47
C GLU A 99 27.17 -21.27 -14.27
N CYS A 100 28.35 -21.90 -14.13
CA CYS A 100 29.36 -22.12 -15.14
C CYS A 100 29.92 -23.56 -15.15
N LEU A 101 29.80 -24.23 -16.30
CA LEU A 101 30.78 -25.22 -16.79
C LEU A 101 32.04 -24.46 -17.22
N GLY A 102 33.23 -25.00 -16.97
CA GLY A 102 34.43 -24.54 -17.67
C GLY A 102 35.77 -24.89 -17.03
N SER A 103 36.28 -26.07 -17.41
CA SER A 103 37.68 -26.57 -17.32
C SER A 103 38.15 -27.14 -15.99
#